data_AF-A0A847CLC2-F1
#
_entry.id   AF-A0A847CLC2-F1
#
_cell.length_a   1.000
_cell.length_b   1.000
_cell.length_c   1.000
_cell.angle_alpha   90.00
_cell.angle_beta   90.00
_cell.angle_gamma   90.00
#
_symmetry.space_group_name_H-M   'P 1'
#
loop_
_entity.id
_entity.type
_entity.pdbx_description
1 polymer ?
#
loop_
_entity_poly.entity_id
_entity_poly.type
_entity_poly.pdbx_seq_one_letter_code
_entity_poly.pdbx_strand_id
1 'polypeptide(L)' 'VYVVGVHPSAHGQGLGTALTAHGLSYLADAGVEAIDLYVEADNHAALAVYRNLGFIEMNRDVLYQKRAG' A
#
# COMPACT_ATOMS: atom_id res chain seq x y z
N VAL A 1 -8.06 3.10 -6.47
CA VAL A 1 -6.95 2.23 -6.96
C VAL A 1 -7.19 0.84 -6.41
N TYR A 2 -7.28 -0.19 -7.25
CA TYR A 2 -7.47 -1.58 -6.77
C TYR A 2 -6.14 -2.31 -6.57
N VAL A 3 -5.20 -2.17 -7.52
CA VAL A 3 -3.85 -2.72 -7.40
C VAL A 3 -2.84 -1.83 -8.13
N VAL A 4 -1.60 -1.75 -7.63
CA VAL A 4 -0.46 -1.14 -8.33
C VAL A 4 0.58 -2.21 -8.57
N GLY A 5 0.97 -2.40 -9.83
CA GLY A 5 2.05 -3.30 -10.23
C GLY A 5 3.15 -2.52 -10.93
N VAL A 6 4.39 -2.74 -10.53
CA VAL A 6 5.57 -2.22 -11.22
C VAL A 6 6.39 -3.41 -11.72
N HIS A 7 6.78 -3.37 -12.99
CA HIS A 7 7.63 -4.41 -13.58
C HIS A 7 8.94 -4.54 -12.79
N PRO A 8 9.48 -5.76 -12.54
CA PRO A 8 10.68 -5.96 -11.72
C PRO A 8 11.90 -5.13 -12.17
N SER A 9 12.11 -4.98 -13.48
CA SER A 9 13.22 -4.17 -14.02
C SER A 9 13.10 -2.66 -13.71
N ALA A 10 11.93 -2.22 -13.26
CA ALA A 10 11.63 -0.83 -12.95
C ALA A 10 11.45 -0.59 -11.43
N HIS A 11 11.76 -1.59 -10.59
CA HIS A 11 11.76 -1.45 -9.13
C HIS A 11 12.84 -0.47 -8.66
N GLY A 12 12.64 0.13 -7.49
CA GLY A 12 13.59 1.09 -6.91
C GLY A 12 13.58 2.48 -7.54
N GLN A 13 12.78 2.72 -8.58
CA GLN A 13 12.72 3.99 -9.31
C GLN A 13 11.58 4.92 -8.83
N GLY A 14 10.92 4.60 -7.72
CA GLY A 14 9.83 5.42 -7.16
C GLY A 14 8.50 5.35 -7.91
N LEU A 15 8.37 4.52 -8.96
CA LEU A 15 7.14 4.40 -9.76
C LEU A 15 5.92 3.98 -8.95
N GLY A 16 6.10 3.05 -7.99
CA GLY A 16 5.01 2.63 -7.10
C GLY A 16 4.47 3.79 -6.27
N THR A 17 5.35 4.63 -5.73
CA THR A 17 4.99 5.84 -5.00
C THR A 17 4.28 6.83 -5.90
N ALA A 18 4.83 7.12 -7.09
CA ALA A 18 4.24 8.08 -8.02
C ALA A 18 2.84 7.67 -8.48
N LEU A 19 2.66 6.40 -8.87
CA LEU A 19 1.36 5.86 -9.28
C LEU A 19 0.34 5.90 -8.14
N THR A 20 0.76 5.52 -6.93
CA THR A 20 -0.12 5.55 -5.76
C THR A 20 -0.52 6.99 -5.42
N ALA A 21 0.44 7.91 -5.34
CA ALA A 21 0.19 9.33 -5.06
C ALA A 21 -0.78 9.96 -6.06
N HIS A 22 -0.63 9.66 -7.36
CA HIS A 22 -1.56 10.14 -8.37
C HIS A 22 -2.99 9.64 -8.13
N GLY A 23 -3.15 8.37 -7.77
CA GLY A 23 -4.44 7.80 -7.39
C GLY A 23 -5.04 8.44 -6.13
N LEU A 24 -4.22 8.75 -5.12
CA LEU A 24 -4.68 9.45 -3.91
C LEU A 24 -5.14 10.88 -4.22
N SER A 25 -4.39 11.61 -5.05
CA SER A 25 -4.76 12.96 -5.49
C SER A 25 -6.12 12.94 -6.18
N TYR A 26 -6.33 11.99 -7.10
CA TYR A 26 -7.63 11.84 -7.77
C TYR A 26 -8.78 11.59 -6.79
N LEU A 27 -8.58 10.76 -5.77
CA LEU A 27 -9.60 10.48 -4.75
C LEU A 27 -9.87 11.70 -3.87
N ALA A 28 -8.82 12.45 -3.50
CA ALA A 28 -8.95 13.70 -2.76
C ALA A 28 -9.75 14.75 -3.55
N ASP A 29 -9.45 14.91 -4.85
CA ASP A 29 -10.19 15.82 -5.74
C ASP A 29 -11.67 15.41 -5.90
N ALA A 30 -11.96 14.11 -5.76
CA ALA A 30 -13.32 13.58 -5.74
C ALA A 30 -14.03 13.70 -4.37
N GLY A 31 -13.37 14.29 -3.36
CA GLY A 31 -13.94 14.50 -2.02
C GLY A 31 -13.90 13.28 -1.11
N VAL A 32 -13.04 12.29 -1.38
CA VAL A 32 -12.83 11.15 -0.47
C VAL A 32 -12.00 11.58 0.74
N GLU A 33 -12.57 11.42 1.93
CA GLU A 33 -11.95 11.86 3.19
C GLU A 33 -11.02 10.82 3.83
N ALA A 34 -11.24 9.54 3.54
CA ALA A 34 -10.48 8.44 4.11
C ALA A 34 -10.26 7.31 3.08
N ILE A 35 -9.08 6.71 3.13
CA ILE A 35 -8.69 5.60 2.25
C ILE A 35 -8.11 4.50 3.13
N ASP A 36 -8.75 3.34 3.11
CA ASP A 36 -8.23 2.13 3.72
C ASP A 36 -7.67 1.21 2.63
N LEU A 37 -6.51 0.61 2.90
CA LEU A 37 -5.87 -0.36 2.03
C LEU A 37 -5.42 -1.58 2.84
N TYR A 38 -5.40 -2.72 2.16
CA TYR A 38 -4.93 -3.97 2.72
C TYR A 38 -3.65 -4.37 2.01
N VAL A 39 -2.67 -4.84 2.78
CA VAL A 39 -1.39 -5.29 2.29
C VAL A 39 -0.93 -6.48 3.12
N GLU A 40 -0.39 -7.50 2.45
CA GLU A 40 0.24 -8.62 3.15
C GLU A 40 1.43 -8.13 3.99
N ALA A 41 1.55 -8.65 5.21
CA ALA A 41 2.52 -8.16 6.18
C ALA A 41 3.99 -8.39 5.76
N ASP A 42 4.24 -9.31 4.83
CA ASP A 42 5.54 -9.61 4.26
C ASP A 42 5.84 -8.80 2.97
N ASN A 43 4.88 -8.02 2.46
CA ASN A 43 5.09 -7.12 1.34
C ASN A 43 5.73 -5.81 1.80
N HIS A 44 6.99 -5.91 2.21
CA HIS A 44 7.79 -4.79 2.73
C HIS A 44 7.89 -3.61 1.75
N ALA A 45 7.90 -3.87 0.44
CA ALA A 45 7.96 -2.83 -0.58
C ALA A 45 6.68 -1.97 -0.59
N ALA A 46 5.50 -2.60 -0.61
CA ALA A 46 4.24 -1.86 -0.55
C ALA A 46 4.08 -1.14 0.79
N LEU A 47 4.43 -1.79 1.91
CA LEU A 47 4.44 -1.16 3.23
C LEU A 47 5.32 0.10 3.29
N ALA A 48 6.48 0.09 2.64
CA ALA A 48 7.35 1.26 2.56
C ALA A 48 6.72 2.39 1.73
N VAL A 49 6.08 2.07 0.59
CA VAL A 49 5.35 3.06 -0.22
C VAL A 49 4.24 3.72 0.60
N TYR A 50 3.40 2.92 1.28
CA TYR A 50 2.25 3.46 2.03
C TYR A 50 2.69 4.31 3.23
N ARG A 51 3.70 3.86 4.00
CA ARG A 51 4.26 4.69 5.08
C ARG A 51 4.83 6.02 4.58
N ASN A 52 5.52 6.02 3.44
CA ASN A 52 6.04 7.24 2.83
C ASN A 52 4.93 8.20 2.34
N LEU A 53 3.75 7.67 2.04
CA LEU A 53 2.57 8.45 1.65
C LEU A 53 1.71 8.87 2.85
N GLY A 54 2.15 8.61 4.08
CA GLY A 54 1.46 9.03 5.30
C GLY A 54 0.39 8.06 5.80
N PHE A 55 0.27 6.87 5.21
CA PHE A 55 -0.59 5.83 5.77
C PHE A 55 -0.01 5.32 7.09
N ILE A 56 -0.93 5.05 8.03
CA ILE A 56 -0.63 4.43 9.31
C ILE A 56 -1.29 3.05 9.36
N GLU A 57 -0.69 2.15 10.14
CA GLU A 57 -1.30 0.85 10.40
C GLU A 57 -2.51 1.04 11.33
N MET A 58 -3.71 0.74 10.82
CA MET A 58 -4.95 0.82 11.61
C MET A 58 -5.25 -0.50 12.30
N ASN A 59 -5.08 -1.63 11.59
CA ASN A 59 -5.34 -2.98 12.07
C ASN A 59 -4.32 -3.95 11.48
N ARG A 60 -4.06 -5.06 12.18
CA ARG A 60 -3.22 -6.16 11.71
C ARG A 60 -3.86 -7.50 12.07
N ASP A 61 -4.36 -8.18 11.06
CA ASP A 61 -4.99 -9.49 11.22
C ASP A 61 -4.02 -10.62 10.84
N VAL A 62 -4.04 -11.71 11.59
CA VAL A 62 -3.29 -12.94 11.27
C VAL A 62 -4.29 -13.95 10.73
N LEU A 63 -4.41 -14.07 9.40
CA LEU A 63 -5.34 -15.00 8.76
C LEU A 63 -4.99 -16.48 8.99
N TYR A 64 -3.75 -16.79 9.36
CA TYR A 64 -3.32 -18.16 9.68
C TYR A 64 -2.17 -18.17 10.69
N GLN A 65 -2.41 -18.69 11.90
CA GLN A 65 -1.35 -18.98 12.87
C GLN A 65 -1.26 -20.49 13.07
N LYS A 66 -0.20 -21.12 12.54
CA LYS A 66 0.10 -22.51 12.88
C LYS A 66 0.54 -22.52 14.35
N ARG A 67 -0.21 -23.21 15.22
CA ARG A 67 0.21 -23.41 16.62
C ARG A 67 1.60 -24.05 16.65
N ALA A 68 2.53 -23.44 17.37
CA ALA A 68 3.79 -24.09 17.72
C ALA A 68 3.44 -25.32 18.58
N GLY A 69 3.91 -26.49 18.15
CA GLY A 69 3.82 -27.74 18.89
C GLY A 69 4.90 -27.83 19.96
#